data_AF-A0A0R1HR17-F1
#
_entry.id   AF-A0A0R1HR17-F1
#
_cell.length_a   1.000
_cell.length_b   1.000
_cell.length_c   1.000
_cell.angle_alpha   90.00
_cell.angle_beta   90.00
_cell.angle_gamma   90.00
#
_symmetry.space_group_name_H-M   'P 1'
#
loop_
_entity.id
_entity.type
_entity.pdbx_description
1 polymer ?
#
loop_
_entity_poly.entity_id
_entity_poly.type
_entity_poly.pdbx_seq_one_letter_code
_entity_poly.pdbx_strand_id
1 'polypeptide(L)'
;MEKSFPAEIEAGVRRRHLWRIDPLYGELYLMVLSEEKPSLKEFSKYGVENTFLSKSYDHLLTSIKVGQVLRFRVTANPTYADPQPGKERGKVYPHVTIEQQRHWLIKKSANAGFEIMTRTNDMIPDADDQYLFDIVHRDHPVLNRKGNRVVHLSRVTFEGILKVTDSDVFRQMLIQGLGREKAFGMGLMTVLSEV
;
A
#
# COMPACT_ATOMS: atom_id res chain seq x y z
N MET A 1 15.60 -7.34 -3.81
CA MET A 1 15.38 -6.52 -2.62
C MET A 1 15.75 -7.28 -1.34
N GLU A 2 15.20 -8.48 -1.10
CA GLU A 2 15.51 -9.30 0.10
C GLU A 2 17.01 -9.47 0.41
N LYS A 3 17.86 -9.62 -0.63
CA LYS A 3 19.33 -9.71 -0.48
C LYS A 3 19.99 -8.46 0.12
N SER A 4 19.26 -7.35 0.20
CA SER A 4 19.75 -6.10 0.78
C SER A 4 19.74 -6.12 2.31
N PHE A 5 19.25 -7.20 2.94
CA PHE A 5 19.21 -7.37 4.39
C PHE A 5 20.06 -8.57 4.81
N PRO A 6 21.41 -8.47 4.75
CA PRO A 6 22.30 -9.59 5.00
C PRO A 6 22.17 -10.15 6.43
N ALA A 7 21.92 -9.30 7.43
CA ALA A 7 21.72 -9.73 8.81
C ALA A 7 20.48 -10.63 8.98
N GLU A 8 19.40 -10.37 8.24
CA GLU A 8 18.21 -11.23 8.25
C GLU A 8 18.54 -12.61 7.67
N ILE A 9 19.29 -12.64 6.56
CA ILE A 9 19.72 -13.87 5.88
C ILE A 9 20.64 -14.69 6.80
N GLU A 10 21.61 -14.05 7.45
CA GLU A 10 22.54 -14.69 8.38
C GLU A 10 21.80 -15.27 9.59
N ALA A 11 20.81 -14.55 10.11
CA ALA A 11 19.94 -15.04 11.19
C ALA A 11 18.94 -16.12 10.73
N GLY A 12 18.84 -16.42 9.43
CA GLY A 12 17.82 -17.32 8.87
C GLY A 12 16.39 -16.79 9.04
N VAL A 13 16.22 -15.50 9.32
CA VAL A 13 14.93 -14.84 9.50
C VAL A 13 14.53 -14.19 8.20
N ARG A 14 13.24 -14.22 7.87
CA ARG A 14 12.70 -13.46 6.75
C ARG A 14 11.66 -12.48 7.27
N ARG A 15 12.00 -11.20 7.35
CA ARG A 15 11.03 -10.16 7.70
C ARG A 15 10.21 -9.78 6.47
N ARG A 16 9.09 -9.12 6.71
CA ARG A 16 8.22 -8.63 5.64
C ARG A 16 8.54 -7.17 5.38
N HIS A 17 9.21 -6.89 4.27
CA HIS A 17 9.40 -5.53 3.79
C HIS A 17 8.24 -5.13 2.88
N LEU A 18 7.80 -3.87 2.99
CA LEU A 18 6.86 -3.28 2.04
C LEU A 18 7.63 -2.53 0.97
N TRP A 19 7.11 -2.54 -0.24
CA TRP A 19 7.70 -1.79 -1.33
C TRP A 19 6.66 -1.37 -2.34
N ARG A 20 7.01 -0.36 -3.14
CA ARG A 20 6.19 0.16 -4.23
C ARG A 20 7.10 0.70 -5.31
N ILE A 21 6.69 0.55 -6.56
CA ILE A 21 7.33 1.24 -7.70
C ILE A 21 6.40 2.37 -8.10
N ASP A 22 6.91 3.60 -8.09
CA ASP A 22 6.18 4.78 -8.53
C ASP A 22 6.78 5.33 -9.83
N PRO A 23 5.95 5.55 -10.87
CA PRO A 23 6.37 6.30 -12.04
C PRO A 23 6.32 7.80 -11.76
N LEU A 24 7.42 8.51 -11.99
CA LEU A 24 7.52 9.96 -11.82
C LEU A 24 8.35 10.55 -12.97
N TYR A 25 7.73 11.42 -13.78
CA TYR A 25 8.36 12.07 -14.94
C TYR A 25 9.07 11.12 -15.93
N GLY A 26 8.50 9.92 -16.14
CA GLY A 26 9.06 8.90 -17.04
C GLY A 26 10.08 7.97 -16.36
N GLU A 27 10.49 8.28 -15.14
CA GLU A 27 11.42 7.46 -14.36
C GLU A 27 10.67 6.58 -13.34
N LEU A 28 11.26 5.42 -13.00
CA LEU A 28 10.71 4.50 -12.01
C LEU A 28 11.49 4.59 -10.70
N TYR A 29 10.77 4.87 -9.61
CA TYR A 29 11.32 4.95 -8.28
C TYR A 29 10.89 3.74 -7.44
N LEU A 30 11.87 2.98 -6.93
CA LEU A 30 11.63 1.91 -5.97
C LEU A 30 11.68 2.47 -4.55
N MET A 31 10.54 2.48 -3.87
CA MET A 31 10.45 2.76 -2.44
C MET A 31 10.37 1.47 -1.64
N VAL A 32 11.09 1.42 -0.53
CA VAL A 32 11.12 0.28 0.38
C VAL A 32 10.98 0.76 1.81
N LEU A 33 10.07 0.13 2.55
CA LEU A 33 9.94 0.27 3.98
C LEU A 33 10.39 -1.05 4.63
N SER A 34 11.38 -0.94 5.51
CA SER A 34 11.97 -2.03 6.25
C SER A 34 12.25 -1.59 7.68
N GLU A 35 12.29 -2.55 8.60
CA GLU A 35 12.63 -2.30 10.00
C GLU A 35 14.12 -1.95 10.15
N GLU A 36 14.98 -2.71 9.47
CA GLU A 36 16.42 -2.43 9.42
C GLU A 36 16.79 -1.57 8.22
N LYS A 37 17.91 -0.86 8.32
CA LYS A 37 18.49 -0.15 7.19
C LYS A 37 19.09 -1.15 6.19
N PRO A 38 18.73 -1.09 4.89
CA PRO A 38 19.30 -2.00 3.90
C PRO A 38 20.79 -1.72 3.65
N SER A 39 21.52 -2.76 3.29
CA SER A 39 22.87 -2.66 2.74
C SER A 39 22.84 -1.90 1.42
N LEU A 40 23.46 -0.72 1.40
CA LEU A 40 23.57 0.13 0.22
C LEU A 40 24.12 -0.65 -0.98
N LYS A 41 25.23 -1.36 -0.77
CA LYS A 41 25.93 -2.13 -1.80
C LYS A 41 25.03 -3.16 -2.47
N GLU A 42 24.21 -3.86 -1.69
CA GLU A 42 23.30 -4.88 -2.22
C GLU A 42 22.06 -4.25 -2.85
N PHE A 43 21.58 -3.14 -2.29
CA PHE A 43 20.38 -2.46 -2.76
C PHE A 43 20.60 -1.74 -4.10
N SER A 44 21.77 -1.14 -4.31
CA SER A 44 22.13 -0.44 -5.56
C SER A 44 22.04 -1.34 -6.80
N LYS A 45 22.06 -2.68 -6.64
CA LYS A 45 21.85 -3.64 -7.75
C LYS A 45 20.43 -3.59 -8.35
N TYR A 46 19.48 -2.95 -7.66
CA TYR A 46 18.07 -2.86 -8.07
C TYR A 46 17.68 -1.47 -8.57
N GLY A 47 18.63 -0.54 -8.69
CA GLY A 47 18.36 0.83 -9.09
C GLY A 47 19.53 1.44 -9.85
N VAL A 48 19.46 2.76 -10.05
CA VAL A 48 20.55 3.53 -10.65
C VAL A 48 21.61 3.80 -9.58
N GLU A 49 22.89 3.72 -9.96
CA GLU A 49 24.00 3.98 -9.04
C GLU A 49 23.93 5.41 -8.49
N ASN A 50 24.31 5.61 -7.22
CA ASN A 50 24.33 6.91 -6.52
C ASN A 50 22.98 7.65 -6.36
N THR A 51 21.83 7.03 -6.68
CA THR A 51 20.50 7.65 -6.46
C THR A 51 19.78 7.15 -5.21
N PHE A 52 20.40 6.22 -4.48
CA PHE A 52 19.80 5.64 -3.27
C PHE A 52 19.76 6.65 -2.12
N LEU A 53 18.59 6.77 -1.50
CA LEU A 53 18.38 7.55 -0.29
C LEU A 53 17.72 6.69 0.80
N SER A 54 18.12 6.87 2.05
CA SER A 54 17.51 6.23 3.22
C SER A 54 17.27 7.27 4.30
N LYS A 55 16.08 7.23 4.89
CA LYS A 55 15.64 8.11 5.96
C LYS A 55 14.92 7.28 7.03
N SER A 56 15.06 7.67 8.30
CA SER A 56 14.27 7.05 9.38
C SER A 56 12.78 7.37 9.17
N TYR A 57 11.95 6.33 9.29
CA TYR A 57 10.51 6.43 9.22
C TYR A 57 9.88 6.88 10.55
N ASP A 58 10.63 6.78 11.65
CA ASP A 58 10.14 7.05 13.01
C ASP A 58 9.67 8.50 13.17
N HIS A 59 10.34 9.44 12.50
CA HIS A 59 9.94 10.85 12.52
C HIS A 59 8.54 11.07 11.95
N LEU A 60 8.18 10.33 10.88
CA LEU A 60 6.83 10.41 10.34
C LEU A 60 5.84 9.77 11.31
N LEU A 61 6.13 8.56 11.79
CA LEU A 61 5.26 7.81 12.68
C LEU A 61 4.94 8.58 13.97
N THR A 62 5.95 9.20 14.57
CA THR A 62 5.80 10.04 15.77
C THR A 62 5.04 11.33 15.51
N SER A 63 5.06 11.86 14.28
CA SER A 63 4.29 13.06 13.93
C SER A 63 2.80 12.81 13.70
N ILE A 64 2.38 11.56 13.46
CA ILE A 64 0.97 11.20 13.23
C ILE A 64 0.14 11.49 14.48
N LYS A 65 -0.98 12.21 14.33
CA LYS A 65 -1.93 12.50 15.41
C LYS A 65 -3.37 12.36 14.91
N VAL A 66 -4.29 11.98 15.81
CA VAL A 66 -5.73 11.97 15.52
C VAL A 66 -6.18 13.35 15.04
N GLY A 67 -7.04 13.39 14.03
CA GLY A 67 -7.57 14.60 13.40
C GLY A 67 -6.67 15.20 12.32
N GLN A 68 -5.43 14.73 12.15
CA GLN A 68 -4.59 15.21 11.05
C GLN A 68 -5.18 14.83 9.70
N VAL A 69 -5.18 15.83 8.80
CA VAL A 69 -5.54 15.65 7.40
C VAL A 69 -4.25 15.48 6.60
N LEU A 70 -4.19 14.40 5.83
CA LEU A 70 -2.99 13.99 5.11
C LEU A 70 -3.35 13.61 3.68
N ARG A 71 -2.48 13.97 2.74
CA ARG A 71 -2.49 13.37 1.41
C ARG A 71 -1.90 11.99 1.50
N PHE A 72 -2.49 11.03 0.81
CA PHE A 72 -1.98 9.67 0.75
C PHE A 72 -1.85 9.18 -0.68
N ARG A 73 -0.91 8.24 -0.86
CA ARG A 73 -0.83 7.36 -2.02
C ARG A 73 -0.65 5.94 -1.52
N VAL A 74 -1.44 5.00 -2.03
CA VAL A 74 -1.30 3.58 -1.72
C VAL A 74 -1.60 2.74 -2.95
N THR A 75 -0.75 1.75 -3.21
CA THR A 75 -0.99 0.75 -4.23
C THR A 75 -1.42 -0.54 -3.55
N ALA A 76 -2.60 -1.05 -3.81
CA ALA A 76 -3.16 -2.22 -3.13
C ALA A 76 -3.78 -3.23 -4.10
N ASN A 77 -4.15 -4.40 -3.57
CA ASN A 77 -5.00 -5.38 -4.26
C ASN A 77 -6.39 -5.38 -3.62
N PRO A 78 -7.38 -4.69 -4.21
CA PRO A 78 -8.76 -4.76 -3.76
C PRO A 78 -9.33 -6.15 -3.95
N THR A 79 -9.64 -6.84 -2.85
CA THR A 79 -10.16 -8.22 -2.87
C THR A 79 -11.30 -8.42 -1.89
N TYR A 80 -12.17 -9.37 -2.19
CA TYR A 80 -13.16 -9.93 -1.26
C TYR A 80 -12.96 -11.44 -1.09
N ALA A 81 -13.43 -11.97 0.03
CA ALA A 81 -13.48 -13.41 0.28
C ALA A 81 -14.92 -13.89 0.08
N ASP A 82 -15.07 -14.89 -0.78
CA ASP A 82 -16.32 -15.57 -1.06
C ASP A 82 -16.40 -16.85 -0.22
N PRO A 83 -17.28 -16.93 0.80
CA PRO A 83 -17.44 -18.11 1.63
C PRO A 83 -17.81 -19.34 0.78
N GLN A 84 -17.23 -20.48 1.10
CA GLN A 84 -17.45 -21.72 0.35
C GLN A 84 -18.07 -22.76 1.29
N PRO A 85 -19.19 -23.40 0.93
CA PRO A 85 -19.80 -24.43 1.75
C PRO A 85 -18.80 -25.53 2.14
N GLY A 86 -18.73 -25.86 3.43
CA GLY A 86 -17.83 -26.90 3.94
C GLY A 86 -16.34 -26.52 4.00
N LYS A 87 -15.97 -25.26 3.77
CA LYS A 87 -14.58 -24.78 3.94
C LYS A 87 -14.48 -23.70 5.00
N GLU A 88 -13.48 -23.83 5.88
CA GLU A 88 -13.18 -22.82 6.91
C GLU A 88 -12.75 -21.48 6.32
N ARG A 89 -12.21 -21.47 5.10
CA ARG A 89 -11.73 -20.25 4.42
C ARG A 89 -12.41 -20.09 3.06
N GLY A 90 -13.01 -18.92 2.86
CA GLY A 90 -13.54 -18.49 1.58
C GLY A 90 -12.45 -18.32 0.52
N LYS A 91 -12.85 -18.43 -0.74
CA LYS A 91 -11.96 -18.19 -1.88
C LYS A 91 -11.85 -16.69 -2.12
N VAL A 92 -10.64 -16.20 -2.33
CA VAL A 92 -10.38 -14.76 -2.49
C VAL A 92 -10.42 -14.39 -3.97
N TYR A 93 -11.16 -13.32 -4.28
CA TYR A 93 -11.30 -12.78 -5.64
C TYR A 93 -10.97 -11.28 -5.65
N PRO A 94 -10.37 -10.76 -6.74
CA PRO A 94 -10.18 -9.33 -6.91
C PRO A 94 -11.49 -8.62 -7.24
N HIS A 95 -11.63 -7.37 -6.80
CA HIS A 95 -12.65 -6.46 -7.31
C HIS A 95 -12.23 -5.94 -8.70
N VAL A 96 -13.20 -5.89 -9.63
CA VAL A 96 -12.92 -5.65 -11.05
C VAL A 96 -13.37 -4.26 -11.49
N THR A 97 -14.50 -3.76 -10.99
CA THR A 97 -15.01 -2.43 -11.37
C THR A 97 -14.37 -1.32 -10.52
N ILE A 98 -14.35 -0.10 -11.08
CA ILE A 98 -13.84 1.09 -10.36
C ILE A 98 -14.63 1.31 -9.06
N GLU A 99 -15.95 1.27 -9.14
CA GLU A 99 -16.87 1.42 -8.00
C GLU A 99 -16.55 0.41 -6.88
N GLN A 100 -16.41 -0.88 -7.22
CA GLN A 100 -16.05 -1.92 -6.24
C GLN A 100 -14.68 -1.65 -5.59
N GLN A 101 -13.71 -1.17 -6.36
CA GLN A 101 -12.37 -0.87 -5.87
C GLN A 101 -12.35 0.37 -4.97
N ARG A 102 -13.14 1.40 -5.29
CA ARG A 102 -13.37 2.58 -4.44
C ARG A 102 -14.02 2.19 -3.12
N HIS A 103 -15.13 1.45 -3.18
CA HIS A 103 -15.84 0.92 -2.01
C HIS A 103 -14.94 0.05 -1.13
N TRP A 104 -14.04 -0.75 -1.72
CA TRP A 104 -13.07 -1.54 -0.97
C TRP A 104 -12.17 -0.66 -0.11
N LEU A 105 -11.65 0.46 -0.64
CA LEU A 105 -10.79 1.36 0.13
C LEU A 105 -11.57 2.04 1.25
N ILE A 106 -12.77 2.52 0.96
CA ILE A 106 -13.67 3.15 1.94
C ILE A 106 -13.98 2.17 3.09
N LYS A 107 -14.30 0.91 2.78
CA LYS A 107 -14.53 -0.11 3.81
C LYS A 107 -13.27 -0.45 4.59
N LYS A 108 -12.10 -0.41 3.93
CA LYS A 108 -10.82 -0.72 4.57
C LYS A 108 -10.33 0.38 5.49
N SER A 109 -10.59 1.65 5.16
CA SER A 109 -10.15 2.80 5.97
C SER A 109 -10.72 2.72 7.39
N ALA A 110 -12.00 2.38 7.54
CA ALA A 110 -12.68 2.26 8.84
C ALA A 110 -11.97 1.36 9.87
N ASN A 111 -11.22 0.34 9.41
CA ASN A 111 -10.47 -0.58 10.28
C ASN A 111 -8.95 -0.32 10.26
N ALA A 112 -8.51 0.76 9.62
CA ALA A 112 -7.12 1.10 9.37
C ALA A 112 -6.69 2.40 10.07
N GLY A 113 -7.51 2.94 10.97
CA GLY A 113 -7.18 4.13 11.75
C GLY A 113 -7.27 5.45 10.98
N PHE A 114 -7.94 5.46 9.83
CA PHE A 114 -8.23 6.68 9.07
C PHE A 114 -9.59 6.62 8.42
N GLU A 115 -10.10 7.77 7.99
CA GLU A 115 -11.25 7.87 7.09
C GLU A 115 -10.88 8.68 5.86
N ILE A 116 -11.56 8.43 4.75
CA ILE A 116 -11.39 9.23 3.54
C ILE A 116 -12.19 10.51 3.70
N MET A 117 -11.56 11.65 3.46
CA MET A 117 -12.25 12.95 3.55
C MET A 117 -13.34 13.05 2.49
N THR A 118 -14.42 13.75 2.81
CA THR A 118 -15.51 14.03 1.88
C THR A 118 -15.67 15.52 1.65
N ARG A 119 -16.24 15.89 0.49
CA ARG A 119 -16.72 17.24 0.22
C ARG A 119 -18.00 17.46 1.02
N THR A 120 -18.01 18.49 1.84
CA THR A 120 -19.21 18.99 2.50
C THR A 120 -19.96 19.90 1.52
N ASN A 121 -20.70 19.32 0.57
CA ASN A 121 -21.63 20.09 -0.25
C ASN A 121 -22.88 19.27 -0.52
N ASP A 122 -24.04 19.81 -0.14
CA ASP A 122 -25.35 19.17 -0.23
C ASP A 122 -25.86 18.95 -1.67
N MET A 123 -25.06 19.32 -2.68
CA MET A 123 -25.39 19.26 -4.10
C MET A 123 -24.65 18.19 -4.90
N ILE A 124 -23.92 17.27 -4.26
CA ILE A 124 -23.28 16.15 -4.97
C ILE A 124 -24.34 15.05 -5.17
N PRO A 125 -24.76 14.77 -6.41
CA PRO A 125 -25.85 13.83 -6.67
C PRO A 125 -25.45 12.37 -6.46
N ASP A 126 -24.14 12.08 -6.48
CA ASP A 126 -23.60 10.72 -6.37
C ASP A 126 -22.77 10.55 -5.09
N ALA A 127 -23.14 9.55 -4.29
CA ALA A 127 -22.53 9.28 -2.98
C ALA A 127 -21.04 8.90 -3.09
N ASP A 128 -20.57 8.45 -4.27
CA ASP A 128 -19.16 8.12 -4.48
C ASP A 128 -18.30 9.34 -4.86
N ASP A 129 -18.87 10.39 -5.45
CA ASP A 129 -18.16 11.61 -5.89
C ASP A 129 -17.88 12.58 -4.74
N GLN A 130 -18.46 12.33 -3.57
CA GLN A 130 -18.19 13.12 -2.38
C GLN A 130 -16.79 12.84 -1.81
N TYR A 131 -16.22 11.65 -2.03
CA TYR A 131 -14.95 11.29 -1.41
C TYR A 131 -13.76 11.92 -2.13
N LEU A 132 -12.84 12.50 -1.37
CA LEU A 132 -11.64 13.19 -1.85
C LEU A 132 -10.49 12.21 -2.16
N PHE A 133 -10.75 11.25 -3.05
CA PHE A 133 -9.73 10.34 -3.59
C PHE A 133 -10.11 9.80 -4.97
N ASP A 134 -9.12 9.32 -5.70
CA ASP A 134 -9.28 8.71 -7.01
C ASP A 134 -8.35 7.51 -7.22
N ILE A 135 -8.65 6.71 -8.25
CA ILE A 135 -7.81 5.65 -8.76
C ILE A 135 -6.95 6.21 -9.89
N VAL A 136 -5.67 6.44 -9.61
CA VAL A 136 -4.72 7.03 -10.59
C VAL A 136 -4.05 5.98 -11.48
N HIS A 137 -4.08 4.70 -11.10
CA HIS A 137 -3.49 3.63 -11.88
C HIS A 137 -4.11 2.26 -11.58
N ARG A 138 -4.25 1.42 -12.61
CA ARG A 138 -4.76 0.04 -12.52
C ARG A 138 -4.01 -0.86 -13.49
N ASP A 139 -3.50 -1.99 -13.01
CA ASP A 139 -2.91 -3.02 -13.87
C ASP A 139 -3.20 -4.44 -13.36
N HIS A 140 -2.93 -5.43 -14.23
CA HIS A 140 -3.13 -6.85 -13.94
C HIS A 140 -1.86 -7.66 -14.24
N PRO A 141 -0.81 -7.53 -13.41
CA PRO A 141 0.46 -8.17 -13.68
C PRO A 141 0.34 -9.69 -13.53
N VAL A 142 0.97 -10.38 -14.47
CA VAL A 142 1.03 -11.84 -14.50
C VAL A 142 2.42 -12.27 -14.05
N LEU A 143 2.49 -13.00 -12.95
CA LEU A 143 3.74 -13.52 -12.41
C LEU A 143 3.86 -15.01 -12.67
N ASN A 144 4.93 -15.39 -13.36
CA ASN A 144 5.28 -16.79 -13.59
C ASN A 144 6.11 -17.32 -12.42
N ARG A 145 5.59 -18.32 -11.69
CA ARG A 145 6.39 -19.08 -10.71
C ARG A 145 7.02 -20.30 -11.36
N LYS A 146 8.13 -20.76 -10.76
CA LYS A 146 8.70 -22.08 -11.04
C LYS A 146 7.60 -23.15 -10.91
N GLY A 147 7.47 -24.01 -11.91
CA GLY A 147 6.47 -25.09 -11.96
C GLY A 147 5.13 -24.74 -12.62
N ASN A 148 5.11 -23.88 -13.66
CA ASN A 148 3.92 -23.52 -14.46
C ASN A 148 2.73 -22.92 -13.68
N ARG A 149 2.94 -22.44 -12.45
CA ARG A 149 1.89 -21.77 -11.70
C ARG A 149 1.90 -20.27 -12.02
N VAL A 150 0.86 -19.82 -12.70
CA VAL A 150 0.63 -18.42 -13.02
C VAL A 150 -0.15 -17.75 -11.88
N VAL A 151 0.33 -16.59 -11.41
CA VAL A 151 -0.37 -15.76 -10.43
C VAL A 151 -0.81 -14.48 -11.11
N HIS A 152 -2.13 -14.28 -11.19
CA HIS A 152 -2.72 -13.02 -11.63
C HIS A 152 -2.89 -12.11 -10.42
N LEU A 153 -2.30 -10.92 -10.50
CA LEU A 153 -2.49 -9.88 -9.51
C LEU A 153 -3.46 -8.83 -10.07
N SER A 154 -4.18 -8.15 -9.18
CA SER A 154 -4.88 -6.91 -9.52
C SER A 154 -4.28 -5.83 -8.64
N ARG A 155 -3.76 -4.79 -9.27
CA ARG A 155 -3.10 -3.69 -8.58
C ARG A 155 -3.87 -2.42 -8.88
N VAL A 156 -4.13 -1.66 -7.83
CA VAL A 156 -4.87 -0.40 -7.90
C VAL A 156 -4.14 0.62 -7.06
N THR A 157 -3.75 1.73 -7.67
CA THR A 157 -3.14 2.86 -6.96
C THR A 157 -4.21 3.90 -6.69
N PHE A 158 -4.40 4.19 -5.41
CA PHE A 158 -5.31 5.20 -4.91
C PHE A 158 -4.51 6.41 -4.43
N GLU A 159 -5.01 7.60 -4.73
CA GLU A 159 -4.49 8.87 -4.21
C GLU A 159 -5.64 9.73 -3.71
N GLY A 160 -5.41 10.45 -2.63
CA GLY A 160 -6.44 11.34 -2.09
C GLY A 160 -6.07 11.93 -0.74
N ILE A 161 -7.10 12.34 -0.02
CA ILE A 161 -7.01 12.98 1.28
C ILE A 161 -7.71 12.10 2.31
N LEU A 162 -7.02 11.83 3.41
CA LEU A 162 -7.54 11.11 4.56
C LEU A 162 -7.46 11.96 5.82
N LYS A 163 -8.27 11.61 6.82
CA LYS A 163 -8.16 12.11 8.18
C LYS A 163 -7.84 10.95 9.12
N VAL A 164 -6.84 11.13 9.97
CA VAL A 164 -6.47 10.13 10.97
C VAL A 164 -7.55 10.06 12.05
N THR A 165 -8.10 8.86 12.30
CA THR A 165 -9.13 8.62 13.31
C THR A 165 -8.58 7.90 14.54
N ASP A 166 -7.57 7.05 14.36
CA ASP A 166 -6.83 6.38 15.43
C ASP A 166 -5.34 6.34 15.05
N SER A 167 -4.51 7.08 15.78
CA SER A 167 -3.09 7.20 15.43
C SER A 167 -2.31 5.90 15.61
N ASP A 168 -2.67 5.05 16.57
CA ASP A 168 -1.91 3.83 16.84
C ASP A 168 -2.24 2.76 15.80
N VAL A 169 -3.52 2.59 15.49
CA VAL A 169 -3.97 1.70 14.40
C VAL A 169 -3.41 2.18 13.07
N PHE A 170 -3.41 3.50 12.82
CA PHE A 170 -2.88 4.05 11.57
C PHE A 170 -1.36 3.85 11.43
N ARG A 171 -0.57 4.11 12.49
CA ARG A 171 0.88 3.84 12.52
C ARG A 171 1.17 2.37 12.25
N GLN A 172 0.43 1.46 12.88
CA GLN A 172 0.57 0.03 12.64
C GLN A 172 0.23 -0.34 11.20
N MET A 173 -0.81 0.25 10.62
CA MET A 173 -1.15 0.03 9.21
C MET A 173 -0.06 0.54 8.27
N LEU A 174 0.54 1.70 8.54
CA LEU A 174 1.66 2.23 7.75
C LEU A 174 2.86 1.28 7.73
N ILE A 175 3.17 0.65 8.87
CA ILE A 175 4.27 -0.32 9.00
C ILE A 175 3.93 -1.67 8.34
N GLN A 176 2.74 -2.20 8.62
CA GLN A 176 2.34 -3.55 8.20
C GLN A 176 1.77 -3.60 6.78
N GLY A 177 1.30 -2.47 6.28
CA GLY A 177 0.74 -2.25 4.95
C GLY A 177 -0.75 -2.55 4.85
N LEU A 178 -1.39 -1.94 3.85
CA LEU A 178 -2.81 -2.09 3.55
C LEU A 178 -3.09 -3.25 2.58
N GLY A 179 -4.03 -4.14 2.90
CA GLY A 179 -4.52 -5.15 1.96
C GLY A 179 -3.66 -6.42 1.83
N ARG A 180 -3.83 -7.15 0.72
CA ARG A 180 -3.19 -8.44 0.45
C ARG A 180 -2.00 -8.27 -0.51
N GLU A 181 -1.27 -9.37 -0.75
CA GLU A 181 -0.23 -9.46 -1.78
C GLU A 181 0.95 -8.47 -1.59
N LYS A 182 1.24 -8.09 -0.35
CA LYS A 182 2.29 -7.13 0.02
C LYS A 182 3.68 -7.44 -0.51
N ALA A 183 3.99 -8.73 -0.70
CA ALA A 183 5.25 -9.18 -1.27
C ALA A 183 5.44 -8.76 -2.74
N PHE A 184 4.37 -8.34 -3.42
CA PHE A 184 4.34 -8.02 -4.85
C PHE A 184 4.18 -6.51 -5.13
N GLY A 185 4.71 -5.66 -4.26
CA GLY A 185 4.76 -4.21 -4.47
C GLY A 185 3.47 -3.50 -4.08
N MET A 186 2.73 -4.06 -3.12
CA MET A 186 1.43 -3.58 -2.68
C MET A 186 1.39 -3.36 -1.17
N GLY A 187 0.47 -2.51 -0.73
CA GLY A 187 0.20 -2.19 0.67
C GLY A 187 1.08 -1.10 1.27
N LEU A 188 2.17 -0.67 0.61
CA LEU A 188 2.92 0.49 1.06
C LEU A 188 2.11 1.78 0.82
N MET A 189 1.69 2.41 1.91
CA MET A 189 1.09 3.73 1.91
C MET A 189 2.14 4.79 2.25
N THR A 190 2.14 5.88 1.50
CA THR A 190 2.91 7.08 1.79
C THR A 190 1.96 8.21 2.11
N VAL A 191 2.28 9.00 3.13
CA VAL A 191 1.49 10.18 3.53
C VAL A 191 2.34 11.43 3.55
N LEU A 192 1.71 12.56 3.25
CA LEU A 192 2.29 13.89 3.29
C LEU A 192 1.31 14.82 4.01
N SER A 193 1.82 15.67 4.90
CA SER A 193 1.00 16.70 5.52
C SER A 193 0.47 17.66 4.46
N GLU A 194 -0.83 17.95 4.52
CA GLU A 194 -1.40 19.06 3.78
C GLU A 194 -0.95 20.35 4.47
N VAL A 195 -0.27 21.23 3.71
CA VAL A 195 0.20 22.55 4.17
C VAL A 195 -0.95 23.53 4.12
#